data_AF-X1K200-F1
#
_entry.id   AF-X1K200-F1
#
_cell.length_a   1.000
_cell.length_b   1.000
_cell.length_c   1.000
_cell.angle_alpha   90.00
_cell.angle_beta   90.00
_cell.angle_gamma   90.00
#
_symmetry.space_group_name_H-M   'P 1'
#
loop_
_entity.id
_entity.type
_entity.pdbx_description
1 polymer ?
#
loop_
_entity_poly.entity_id
_entity_poly.type
_entity_poly.pdbx_seq_one_letter_code
_entity_poly.pdbx_strand_id
1 'polypeptide(L)'
;EHFKNVVEPTELKAMVVTVDREACILYKKAIDKFLPSNYSEVVMTFDQSKKIIRDYFQVLQERYNNKSVKKIHQKVIEGFKTKDTPKILIVTDMLITGFDAPNLWTMYLDKPLKEHRTLQTIARTNRPFHN
;
A
#
# COMPACT_ATOMS: atom_id res chain seq x y z
N GLU A 1 0.46 -11.08 12.08
CA GLU A 1 1.26 -12.32 12.25
C GLU A 1 1.81 -12.84 10.93
N HIS A 2 0.97 -13.14 9.93
CA HIS A 2 1.42 -13.62 8.61
C HIS A 2 2.57 -12.78 7.99
N PHE A 3 2.44 -11.46 7.97
CA PHE A 3 3.50 -10.59 7.45
C PHE A 3 4.86 -10.82 8.11
N LYS A 4 4.92 -10.88 9.45
CA LYS A 4 6.18 -11.03 10.21
C LYS A 4 6.82 -12.41 10.02
N ASN A 5 5.99 -13.44 9.96
CA ASN A 5 6.49 -14.83 9.99
C ASN A 5 6.75 -15.39 8.59
N VAL A 6 6.10 -14.84 7.56
CA VAL A 6 6.11 -15.43 6.20
C VAL A 6 6.68 -14.45 5.19
N VAL A 7 6.22 -13.18 5.20
CA VAL A 7 6.59 -12.21 4.16
C VAL A 7 7.93 -11.55 4.47
N GLU A 8 8.07 -10.99 5.66
CA GLU A 8 9.26 -10.25 6.09
C GLU A 8 10.58 -11.03 5.96
N PRO A 9 10.65 -12.35 6.30
CA PRO A 9 11.89 -13.13 6.15
C PRO A 9 12.31 -13.40 4.70
N THR A 10 11.39 -13.23 3.75
CA THR A 10 11.66 -13.50 2.31
C THR A 10 12.18 -12.27 1.57
N GLU A 11 12.33 -11.13 2.25
CA GLU A 11 12.64 -9.82 1.65
C GLU A 11 11.61 -9.33 0.62
N LEU A 12 10.49 -10.05 0.50
CA LEU A 12 9.35 -9.69 -0.34
C LEU A 12 8.42 -8.73 0.41
N LYS A 13 7.54 -8.10 -0.36
CA LYS A 13 6.68 -7.01 0.10
C LYS A 13 5.22 -7.35 -0.01
N ALA A 14 4.42 -6.60 0.73
CA ALA A 14 2.98 -6.77 0.77
C ALA A 14 2.22 -5.51 0.35
N MET A 15 0.98 -5.73 -0.07
CA MET A 15 0.01 -4.66 -0.31
C MET A 15 -1.28 -4.97 0.44
N VAL A 16 -1.86 -3.96 1.08
CA VAL A 16 -3.16 -4.02 1.74
C VAL A 16 -4.12 -3.18 0.91
N VAL A 17 -5.13 -3.83 0.34
CA VAL A 17 -6.21 -3.20 -0.41
C VAL A 17 -7.40 -3.03 0.52
N THR A 18 -7.81 -1.79 0.75
CA THR A 18 -8.85 -1.42 1.72
C THR A 18 -10.13 -0.98 1.03
N VAL A 19 -11.25 -1.05 1.76
CA VAL A 19 -12.58 -0.65 1.25
C VAL A 19 -12.63 0.80 0.80
N ASP A 20 -12.04 1.71 1.59
CA ASP A 20 -12.13 3.15 1.41
C ASP A 20 -10.91 3.92 1.96
N ARG A 21 -10.89 5.23 1.73
CA ARG A 21 -9.76 6.11 2.08
C ARG A 21 -9.55 6.24 3.59
N GLU A 22 -10.62 6.11 4.36
CA GLU A 22 -10.55 6.21 5.81
C GLU A 22 -9.92 4.94 6.38
N ALA A 23 -10.33 3.78 5.87
CA ALA A 23 -9.73 2.49 6.17
C ALA A 23 -8.22 2.49 5.90
N CYS A 24 -7.74 3.06 4.79
CA CYS A 24 -6.29 3.22 4.55
C CYS A 24 -5.54 3.85 5.74
N ILE A 25 -6.10 4.93 6.29
CA ILE A 25 -5.47 5.68 7.40
C ILE A 25 -5.58 4.88 8.71
N LEU A 26 -6.70 4.21 8.93
CA LEU A 26 -6.89 3.34 10.09
C LEU A 26 -5.91 2.16 10.06
N TYR A 27 -5.73 1.52 8.90
CA TYR A 27 -4.72 0.48 8.71
C TYR A 27 -3.31 1.00 8.94
N LYS A 28 -2.97 2.20 8.44
CA LYS A 28 -1.66 2.81 8.69
C LYS A 28 -1.40 2.96 10.19
N LYS A 29 -2.35 3.55 10.92
CA LYS A 29 -2.28 3.72 12.37
C LYS A 29 -2.22 2.39 13.12
N ALA A 30 -2.95 1.38 12.67
CA ALA A 30 -2.94 0.06 13.28
C ALA A 30 -1.59 -0.63 13.06
N ILE A 31 -1.07 -0.62 11.83
CA ILE A 31 0.22 -1.21 11.49
C ILE A 31 1.36 -0.54 12.27
N ASP A 32 1.34 0.79 12.40
CA ASP A 32 2.37 1.54 13.14
C ASP A 32 2.42 1.22 14.64
N LYS A 33 1.38 0.59 15.20
CA LYS A 33 1.41 0.08 16.59
C LYS A 33 2.21 -1.23 16.72
N PHE A 34 2.34 -2.00 15.64
CA PHE A 34 2.91 -3.34 15.66
C PHE A 34 4.21 -3.47 14.86
N LEU A 35 4.47 -2.53 13.96
CA LEU A 35 5.62 -2.46 13.07
C LEU A 35 6.22 -1.04 13.07
N PRO A 36 7.50 -0.88 12.72
CA PRO A 36 8.11 0.43 12.54
C PRO A 36 7.30 1.32 11.58
N SER A 37 7.19 2.61 11.88
CA SER A 37 6.30 3.53 11.14
C SER A 37 6.70 3.78 9.69
N ASN A 38 7.95 3.45 9.31
CA ASN A 38 8.46 3.50 7.95
C ASN A 38 8.18 2.22 7.14
N TYR A 39 7.67 1.15 7.77
CA TYR A 39 7.37 -0.11 7.07
C TYR A 39 6.14 -0.01 6.19
N SER A 40 5.20 0.87 6.54
CA SER A 40 3.95 1.02 5.82
C SER A 40 3.78 2.45 5.31
N GLU A 41 3.20 2.60 4.12
CA GLU A 41 2.85 3.91 3.57
C GLU A 41 1.56 3.84 2.76
N VAL A 42 0.79 4.94 2.79
CA VAL A 42 -0.52 5.03 2.15
C VAL A 42 -0.40 5.64 0.76
N VAL A 43 -0.99 4.97 -0.24
CA VAL A 43 -1.13 5.50 -1.60
C VAL A 43 -2.61 5.47 -1.99
N MET A 44 -3.24 6.63 -2.01
CA MET A 44 -4.66 6.76 -2.32
C MET A 44 -4.99 8.12 -2.94
N THR A 45 -6.14 8.22 -3.57
CA THR A 45 -6.68 9.54 -3.94
C THR A 45 -7.04 10.31 -2.67
N PHE A 46 -6.65 11.58 -2.57
CA PHE A 46 -6.99 12.43 -1.44
C PHE A 46 -8.21 13.27 -1.78
N ASP A 47 -9.32 13.02 -1.08
CA ASP A 47 -10.42 13.97 -0.98
C ASP A 47 -10.34 14.67 0.39
N GLN A 48 -10.49 15.98 0.42
CA GLN A 48 -10.38 16.76 1.66
C GLN A 48 -11.73 16.90 2.38
N SER A 49 -12.72 16.06 2.06
CA SER A 49 -14.05 16.17 2.65
C SER A 49 -14.05 15.78 4.13
N LYS A 50 -13.30 14.73 4.49
CA LYS A 50 -13.20 14.21 5.86
C LYS A 50 -11.99 14.79 6.59
N LYS A 51 -12.17 15.13 7.88
CA LYS A 51 -11.08 15.63 8.74
C LYS A 51 -9.91 14.66 8.83
N ILE A 52 -10.18 13.36 9.00
CA ILE A 52 -9.12 12.34 9.11
C ILE A 52 -8.20 12.29 7.88
N ILE A 53 -8.75 12.50 6.68
CA ILE A 53 -7.98 12.50 5.43
C ILE A 53 -7.16 13.77 5.31
N ARG A 54 -7.72 14.93 5.69
CA ARG A 54 -6.99 16.21 5.72
C ARG A 54 -5.81 16.16 6.68
N ASP A 55 -6.04 15.70 7.90
CA ASP A 55 -5.01 15.59 8.94
C ASP A 55 -3.87 14.67 8.48
N TYR A 56 -4.21 13.50 7.91
CA TYR A 56 -3.19 12.58 7.39
C TYR A 56 -2.43 13.18 6.20
N PHE A 57 -3.12 13.88 5.30
CA PHE A 57 -2.49 14.49 4.14
C PHE A 57 -1.45 15.53 4.53
N GLN A 58 -1.73 16.34 5.56
CA GLN A 58 -0.77 17.31 6.08
C GLN A 58 0.49 16.60 6.62
N VAL A 59 0.33 15.56 7.45
CA VAL A 59 1.44 14.76 7.97
C VAL A 59 2.27 14.15 6.84
N LEU A 60 1.61 13.70 5.77
CA LEU A 60 2.27 13.14 4.61
C LEU A 60 3.08 14.20 3.84
N GLN A 61 2.54 15.40 3.66
CA GLN A 61 3.25 16.51 3.00
C GLN A 61 4.50 16.93 3.77
N GLU A 62 4.39 17.02 5.10
CA GLU A 62 5.51 17.33 6.00
C GLU A 62 6.60 16.24 5.91
N ARG A 63 6.20 14.96 6.02
CA ARG A 63 7.12 13.80 5.93
C ARG A 63 7.94 13.77 4.64
N TYR A 64 7.31 14.08 3.51
CA TYR A 64 7.97 14.04 2.20
C TYR A 64 8.51 15.40 1.73
N ASN A 65 8.34 16.43 2.57
CA ASN A 65 8.64 17.83 2.28
C ASN A 65 8.16 18.25 0.88
N ASN A 66 6.92 17.90 0.54
CA ASN A 66 6.36 18.12 -0.79
C ASN A 66 4.85 18.36 -0.72
N LYS A 67 4.35 19.34 -1.47
CA LYS A 67 2.90 19.64 -1.51
C LYS A 67 2.14 18.81 -2.56
N SER A 68 2.84 18.25 -3.54
CA SER A 68 2.23 17.51 -4.65
C SER A 68 2.02 16.03 -4.30
N VAL A 69 0.75 15.63 -4.17
CA VAL A 69 0.33 14.22 -4.00
C VAL A 69 1.00 13.31 -5.03
N LYS A 70 1.01 13.73 -6.31
CA LYS A 70 1.58 12.94 -7.41
C LYS A 70 3.07 12.66 -7.19
N LYS A 71 3.85 13.67 -6.77
CA LYS A 71 5.28 13.51 -6.49
C LYS A 71 5.51 12.64 -5.25
N ILE A 72 4.68 12.79 -4.22
CA ILE A 72 4.74 11.93 -3.02
C ILE A 72 4.51 10.48 -3.42
N HIS A 73 3.40 10.19 -4.12
CA HIS A 73 3.09 8.83 -4.58
C HIS A 73 4.23 8.23 -5.41
N GLN A 74 4.81 9.01 -6.33
CA GLN A 74 5.94 8.54 -7.12
C GLN A 74 7.13 8.14 -6.23
N LYS A 75 7.50 8.96 -5.24
CA LYS A 75 8.58 8.64 -4.29
C LYS A 75 8.26 7.40 -3.45
N VAL A 76 7.01 7.25 -2.99
CA VAL A 76 6.57 6.10 -2.20
C VAL A 76 6.64 4.81 -3.03
N ILE A 77 6.11 4.85 -4.25
CA ILE A 77 6.10 3.73 -5.18
C ILE A 77 7.52 3.34 -5.59
N GLU A 78 8.35 4.32 -5.92
CA GLU A 78 9.75 4.08 -6.27
C GLU A 78 10.50 3.47 -5.09
N GLY A 79 10.36 4.04 -3.89
CA GLY A 79 10.95 3.48 -2.67
C GLY A 79 10.45 2.06 -2.38
N PHE A 80 9.18 1.77 -2.64
CA PHE A 80 8.66 0.41 -2.53
C PHE A 80 9.34 -0.54 -3.52
N LYS A 81 9.68 -0.11 -4.73
CA LYS A 81 10.36 -0.98 -5.72
C LYS A 81 11.86 -1.13 -5.50
N THR A 82 12.55 -0.08 -5.02
CA THR A 82 14.02 -0.01 -5.04
C THR A 82 14.69 -0.04 -3.66
N LYS A 83 13.95 0.25 -2.59
CA LYS A 83 14.50 0.32 -1.22
C LYS A 83 13.94 -0.79 -0.36
N ASP A 84 14.51 -1.02 0.83
CA ASP A 84 13.95 -1.95 1.82
C ASP A 84 12.56 -1.47 2.31
N THR A 85 12.43 -0.17 2.59
CA THR A 85 11.18 0.43 3.08
C THR A 85 10.57 1.45 2.10
N PRO A 86 9.22 1.54 1.98
CA PRO A 86 8.22 0.77 2.73
C PRO A 86 8.13 -0.69 2.25
N LYS A 87 7.80 -1.60 3.18
CA LYS A 87 7.55 -3.04 2.91
C LYS A 87 6.07 -3.34 2.68
N ILE A 88 5.18 -2.44 3.12
CA ILE A 88 3.73 -2.56 2.99
C ILE A 88 3.18 -1.31 2.32
N LEU A 89 2.47 -1.47 1.20
CA LEU A 89 1.65 -0.40 0.62
C LEU A 89 0.20 -0.56 1.03
N ILE A 90 -0.43 0.51 1.50
CA ILE A 90 -1.84 0.54 1.84
C ILE A 90 -2.58 1.36 0.79
N VAL A 91 -3.50 0.72 0.07
CA VAL A 91 -4.16 1.29 -1.10
C VAL A 91 -5.68 1.13 -1.02
N THR A 92 -6.39 1.97 -1.76
CA THR A 92 -7.82 1.78 -2.06
C THR A 92 -7.96 1.17 -3.45
N ASP A 93 -8.44 1.93 -4.43
CA ASP A 93 -8.59 1.48 -5.82
C ASP A 93 -7.34 1.77 -6.69
N MET A 94 -6.41 2.57 -6.18
CA MET A 94 -5.13 2.82 -6.83
C MET A 94 -4.25 1.57 -6.77
N LEU A 95 -3.44 1.36 -7.80
CA LEU A 95 -2.45 0.27 -7.90
C LEU A 95 -3.02 -1.16 -7.99
N ILE A 96 -4.34 -1.35 -7.99
CA ILE A 96 -4.96 -2.69 -8.17
C ILE A 96 -4.72 -3.23 -9.60
N THR A 97 -4.69 -2.34 -10.60
CA THR A 97 -4.52 -2.71 -12.01
C THR A 97 -3.28 -2.06 -12.59
N GLY A 98 -2.34 -2.88 -13.09
CA GLY A 98 -1.14 -2.40 -13.79
C GLY A 98 0.03 -1.99 -12.89
N PHE A 99 -0.06 -2.24 -11.57
CA PHE A 99 1.10 -2.11 -10.70
C PHE A 99 2.00 -3.34 -10.84
N ASP A 100 3.09 -3.17 -11.59
CA ASP A 100 4.11 -4.20 -11.76
C ASP A 100 5.27 -3.92 -10.78
N ALA A 101 5.40 -4.79 -9.78
CA ALA A 101 6.45 -4.74 -8.79
C ALA A 101 6.90 -6.19 -8.52
N PRO A 102 8.09 -6.61 -9.00
CA PRO A 102 8.54 -8.00 -8.87
C PRO A 102 8.74 -8.42 -7.41
N ASN A 103 8.93 -7.45 -6.51
CA ASN A 103 9.06 -7.67 -5.08
C ASN A 103 7.72 -7.70 -4.32
N LEU A 104 6.57 -7.47 -4.99
CA LEU A 104 5.25 -7.62 -4.38
C LEU A 104 4.83 -9.10 -4.44
N TRP A 105 4.68 -9.73 -3.29
CA TRP A 105 4.33 -11.15 -3.20
C TRP A 105 2.96 -11.39 -2.58
N THR A 106 2.61 -10.64 -1.53
CA THR A 106 1.34 -10.85 -0.80
C THR A 106 0.40 -9.67 -0.97
N MET A 107 -0.87 -9.97 -1.25
CA MET A 107 -1.95 -8.97 -1.27
C MET A 107 -3.03 -9.33 -0.24
N TYR A 108 -3.22 -8.46 0.75
CA TYR A 108 -4.31 -8.55 1.72
C TYR A 108 -5.50 -7.75 1.20
N LEU A 109 -6.66 -8.40 1.08
CA LEU A 109 -7.87 -7.81 0.50
C LEU A 109 -8.92 -7.59 1.59
N ASP A 110 -9.04 -6.35 2.03
CA ASP A 110 -10.12 -5.86 2.90
C ASP A 110 -11.09 -5.01 2.06
N LYS A 111 -11.59 -5.60 0.97
CA LYS A 111 -12.67 -5.03 0.15
C LYS A 111 -13.46 -6.18 -0.45
N PRO A 112 -14.81 -6.18 -0.37
CA PRO A 112 -15.60 -7.17 -1.07
C PRO A 112 -15.40 -6.98 -2.57
N LEU A 113 -14.56 -7.82 -3.17
CA LEU A 113 -14.33 -7.83 -4.61
C LEU A 113 -15.57 -8.44 -5.27
N LYS A 114 -16.35 -7.61 -5.96
CA LYS A 114 -17.46 -8.11 -6.79
C LYS A 114 -16.90 -9.05 -7.87
N GLU A 115 -17.48 -10.24 -7.95
CA GLU A 115 -17.00 -11.52 -8.50
C GLU A 115 -16.18 -11.46 -9.81
N HIS A 116 -16.51 -10.57 -10.75
CA HIS A 116 -15.82 -10.51 -12.05
C HIS A 116 -14.45 -9.80 -12.04
N ARG A 117 -14.18 -8.88 -11.09
CA ARG A 117 -12.85 -8.23 -10.98
C ARG A 117 -11.84 -9.10 -10.22
N THR A 118 -12.33 -10.03 -9.40
CA THR A 118 -11.53 -10.91 -8.52
C THR A 118 -10.59 -11.82 -9.32
N LEU A 119 -11.11 -12.50 -10.34
CA LEU A 119 -10.30 -13.42 -11.16
C LEU A 119 -9.23 -12.70 -11.98
N GLN A 120 -9.53 -11.50 -12.51
CA GLN A 120 -8.55 -10.73 -13.30
C GLN A 120 -7.39 -10.21 -12.44
N THR A 121 -7.65 -9.89 -11.17
CA THR A 121 -6.59 -9.45 -10.23
C THR A 121 -5.71 -10.62 -9.80
N ILE A 122 -6.29 -11.77 -9.43
CA ILE A 122 -5.53 -12.97 -9.01
C ILE A 122 -4.73 -13.57 -10.20
N ALA A 123 -5.32 -13.63 -11.39
CA ALA A 123 -4.65 -14.17 -12.57
C ALA A 123 -3.44 -13.34 -13.03
N ARG A 124 -3.39 -12.04 -12.70
CA ARG A 124 -2.29 -11.13 -13.08
C ARG A 124 -1.09 -11.20 -12.14
N THR A 125 -1.29 -11.60 -10.88
CA THR A 125 -0.22 -11.71 -9.87
C THR A 125 0.52 -13.06 -9.92
N ASN A 126 0.01 -14.04 -10.69
CA ASN A 126 0.56 -15.39 -10.73
C ASN A 126 1.60 -15.61 -11.87
N ARG A 127 2.53 -14.66 -12.07
CA ARG A 127 3.64 -14.88 -13.01
C ARG A 127 4.76 -15.66 -12.30
N PRO A 128 5.30 -16.74 -12.89
CA PRO A 128 6.40 -17.50 -12.30
C PRO A 128 7.65 -16.62 -12.20
N PHE A 129 8.16 -16.45 -10.98
CA PHE A 129 9.47 -15.87 -10.71
C PHE A 129 10.51 -16.84 -11.28
N HIS A 130 11.25 -16.43 -12.31
CA HIS A 130 12.40 -17.21 -12.78
C HIS A 130 13.60 -16.85 -11.90
N ASN A 131 14.20 -17.89 -11.31
CA ASN A 131 15.44 -17.84 -10.53
C ASN A 131 16.61 -17.25 -11.32
#